data_AF-A0A9D5ZPI2-F1
#
_entry.id   AF-A0A9D5ZPI2-F1
#
_cell.length_a   1.000
_cell.length_b   1.000
_cell.length_c   1.000
_cell.angle_alpha   90.00
_cell.angle_beta   90.00
_cell.angle_gamma   90.00
#
_symmetry.space_group_name_H-M   'P 1'
#
loop_
_entity.id
_entity.type
_entity.pdbx_description
1 polymer ?
#
loop_
_entity_poly.entity_id
_entity_poly.type
_entity_poly.pdbx_seq_one_letter_code
_entity_poly.pdbx_strand_id
1 'polypeptide(L)'
;MLGISKMLAGRQGELSKKDGLLIIINFIRIYFNRLLSKFKGHKMGSFIKSVLKIITKENVGKTAIATGGLLVKKILKRPAIQAYLEYQIKKLLYGWSEDNYCPEDILISVEKIVNVFKSSEVHPNKIAIDGVPGSGKSSLAKALAKKLDMDVQCLDHWNMDEKILFDKDRTIYEHHRLLRTQEIDNFDVIIYIDEPVEISKKKIMLRKRGAYLIDIMDYEKLKKIGLKAYFSADGKSIDVDESFIKLKIKPKEGFNDIENIHNELRNMGFTGDILDKEEALFLVVYGKANKGFSAYINPWTYKDEIIQTLLATLNFKKTKKGRREFNKR
;
A
#
# COMPACT_ATOMS: atom_id res chain seq x y z
N MET A 1 -8.10 -6.51 -17.19
CA MET A 1 -7.70 -6.63 -15.78
C MET A 1 -8.40 -7.78 -15.03
N LEU A 2 -9.31 -8.53 -15.66
CA LEU A 2 -10.12 -9.59 -15.02
C LEU A 2 -9.40 -10.93 -14.70
N GLY A 3 -8.20 -11.17 -15.26
CA GLY A 3 -7.51 -12.46 -15.10
C GLY A 3 -6.70 -12.65 -13.81
N ILE A 4 -6.28 -11.56 -13.15
CA ILE A 4 -5.41 -11.64 -11.95
C ILE A 4 -6.24 -11.72 -10.67
N SER A 5 -7.40 -11.06 -10.62
CA SER A 5 -8.32 -11.13 -9.47
C SER A 5 -8.85 -12.56 -9.25
N LYS A 6 -9.20 -13.28 -10.33
CA LYS A 6 -9.62 -14.69 -10.26
C LYS A 6 -8.51 -15.66 -9.84
N MET A 7 -7.24 -15.32 -10.07
CA MET A 7 -6.11 -16.20 -9.72
C MET A 7 -5.73 -16.11 -8.23
N LEU A 8 -6.05 -14.99 -7.57
CA LEU A 8 -5.77 -14.76 -6.15
C LEU A 8 -6.95 -15.12 -5.25
N ALA A 9 -8.18 -15.09 -5.76
CA ALA A 9 -9.38 -15.41 -4.97
C ALA A 9 -9.66 -16.92 -4.80
N GLY A 10 -9.00 -17.80 -5.57
CA GLY A 10 -9.40 -19.22 -5.69
C GLY A 10 -8.50 -20.25 -5.01
N ARG A 11 -7.44 -19.87 -4.27
CA ARG A 11 -6.52 -20.83 -3.64
C ARG A 11 -6.14 -20.43 -2.22
N GLN A 12 -7.03 -20.68 -1.28
CA GLN A 12 -6.67 -20.90 0.12
C GLN A 12 -5.97 -22.27 0.21
N GLY A 13 -4.68 -22.31 -0.10
CA GLY A 13 -3.88 -23.53 -0.06
C GLY A 13 -2.50 -23.26 -0.64
N GLU A 14 -1.50 -23.31 0.24
CA GLU A 14 -0.05 -23.25 -0.01
C GLU A 14 0.39 -22.52 -1.30
N LEU A 15 0.76 -21.25 -1.16
CA LEU A 15 1.53 -20.53 -2.18
C LEU A 15 2.85 -21.28 -2.40
N SER A 16 2.95 -21.98 -3.52
CA SER A 16 4.16 -22.68 -3.90
C SER A 16 5.28 -21.67 -4.20
N LYS A 17 6.55 -22.08 -4.09
CA LYS A 17 7.71 -21.24 -4.49
C LYS A 17 7.58 -20.65 -5.91
N LYS A 18 6.81 -21.30 -6.80
CA LYS A 18 6.54 -20.82 -8.17
C LYS A 18 5.59 -19.62 -8.17
N ASP A 19 4.65 -19.54 -7.23
CA ASP A 19 3.64 -18.48 -7.19
C ASP A 19 4.23 -17.15 -6.73
N GLY A 20 5.15 -17.17 -5.75
CA GLY A 20 5.88 -15.97 -5.33
C GLY A 20 6.78 -15.38 -6.42
N LEU A 21 7.49 -16.24 -7.17
CA LEU A 21 8.31 -15.82 -8.31
C LEU A 21 7.44 -15.27 -9.45
N LEU A 22 6.28 -15.89 -9.71
CA LEU A 22 5.33 -15.46 -10.73
C LEU A 22 4.71 -14.09 -10.39
N ILE A 23 4.42 -13.84 -9.11
CA ILE A 23 3.97 -12.52 -8.62
C ILE A 23 5.06 -11.46 -8.87
N ILE A 24 6.33 -11.76 -8.56
CA ILE A 24 7.45 -10.84 -8.82
C ILE A 24 7.61 -10.57 -10.32
N ILE A 25 7.55 -11.61 -11.16
CA ILE A 25 7.68 -11.48 -12.63
C ILE A 25 6.51 -10.67 -13.20
N ASN A 26 5.28 -10.94 -12.79
CA ASN A 26 4.10 -10.20 -13.24
C ASN A 26 4.11 -8.76 -12.75
N PHE A 27 4.57 -8.52 -11.53
CA PHE A 27 4.77 -7.19 -10.98
C PHE A 27 5.81 -6.41 -11.80
N ILE A 28 6.98 -7.01 -12.09
CA ILE A 28 8.01 -6.41 -12.96
C ILE A 28 7.42 -6.08 -14.33
N ARG A 29 6.63 -6.99 -14.93
CA ARG A 29 5.99 -6.78 -16.24
C ARG A 29 5.03 -5.59 -16.22
N ILE A 30 4.15 -5.50 -15.22
CA ILE A 30 3.17 -4.42 -15.08
C ILE A 30 3.89 -3.10 -14.80
N TYR A 31 4.89 -3.12 -13.92
CA TYR A 31 5.71 -1.97 -13.59
C TYR A 31 6.42 -1.43 -14.83
N PHE A 32 7.07 -2.29 -15.63
CA PHE A 32 7.71 -1.89 -16.89
C PHE A 32 6.73 -1.30 -17.89
N ASN A 33 5.57 -1.91 -18.09
CA ASN A 33 4.57 -1.40 -19.04
C ASN A 33 4.05 0.00 -18.65
N ARG A 34 3.85 0.26 -17.36
CA ARG A 34 3.45 1.59 -16.86
C ARG A 34 4.59 2.60 -16.86
N LEU A 35 5.81 2.17 -16.55
CA LEU A 35 7.00 3.01 -16.63
C LEU A 35 7.19 3.49 -18.09
N LEU A 36 7.10 2.57 -19.06
CA LEU A 36 7.19 2.85 -20.49
C LEU A 36 6.06 3.76 -20.99
N SER A 37 4.83 3.63 -20.46
CA SER A 37 3.72 4.51 -20.86
C SER A 37 3.87 5.93 -20.32
N LYS A 38 4.38 6.10 -19.09
CA LYS A 38 4.67 7.43 -18.49
C LYS A 38 5.89 8.12 -19.12
N PHE A 39 6.84 7.37 -19.66
CA PHE A 39 8.03 7.93 -20.31
C PHE A 39 7.82 8.42 -21.76
N LYS A 40 6.61 8.30 -22.32
CA LYS A 40 6.31 8.80 -23.67
C LYS A 40 6.41 10.34 -23.82
N GLY A 41 6.48 11.10 -22.71
CA GLY A 41 6.40 12.58 -22.73
C GLY A 41 7.69 13.40 -22.44
N HIS A 42 8.83 12.80 -22.08
CA HIS A 42 10.05 13.57 -21.72
C HIS A 42 11.33 13.03 -22.38
N LYS A 43 12.39 13.87 -22.43
CA LYS A 43 13.74 13.60 -22.99
C LYS A 43 14.35 12.22 -22.64
N MET A 44 13.91 11.57 -21.57
CA MET A 44 14.24 10.17 -21.22
C MET A 44 13.82 9.15 -22.30
N GLY A 45 12.81 9.48 -23.12
CA GLY A 45 12.29 8.63 -24.19
C GLY A 45 13.30 8.35 -25.30
N SER A 46 14.23 9.25 -25.61
CA SER A 46 15.26 9.02 -26.64
C SER A 46 16.34 8.05 -26.15
N PHE A 47 16.70 8.11 -24.86
CA PHE A 47 17.65 7.21 -24.21
C PHE A 47 17.07 5.79 -24.09
N ILE A 48 15.84 5.66 -23.56
CA ILE A 48 15.16 4.37 -23.44
C ILE A 48 14.89 3.76 -24.83
N LYS A 49 14.49 4.56 -25.83
CA LYS A 49 14.36 4.08 -27.22
C LYS A 49 15.69 3.59 -27.79
N SER A 50 16.79 4.29 -27.55
CA SER A 50 18.12 3.89 -28.01
C SER A 50 18.57 2.57 -27.37
N VAL A 51 18.31 2.40 -26.07
CA VAL A 51 18.58 1.15 -25.34
C VAL A 51 17.70 0.00 -25.85
N LEU A 52 16.40 0.23 -26.05
CA LEU A 52 15.49 -0.77 -26.63
C LEU A 52 15.88 -1.12 -28.08
N LYS A 53 16.35 -0.16 -28.87
CA LYS A 53 16.87 -0.36 -30.24
C LYS A 53 18.16 -1.21 -30.25
N ILE A 54 18.97 -1.12 -29.19
CA ILE A 54 20.18 -1.93 -28.99
C ILE A 54 19.85 -3.34 -28.49
N ILE A 55 18.74 -3.51 -27.77
CA ILE A 55 18.26 -4.82 -27.30
C ILE A 55 17.59 -5.60 -28.45
N THR A 56 17.03 -4.91 -29.45
CA THR A 56 16.24 -5.51 -30.56
C THR A 56 17.04 -6.02 -31.76
N LYS A 57 18.36 -5.77 -31.86
CA LYS A 57 19.21 -6.34 -32.94
C LYS A 57 20.16 -7.42 -32.40
N GLU A 58 20.06 -8.60 -33.03
CA GLU A 58 20.90 -9.81 -32.94
C GLU A 58 21.53 -10.14 -31.57
N ASN A 59 21.02 -11.21 -30.91
CA ASN A 59 21.26 -11.63 -29.50
C ASN A 59 20.30 -11.03 -28.45
N VAL A 60 19.03 -10.84 -28.85
CA VAL A 60 17.92 -10.34 -28.03
C VAL A 60 17.74 -11.15 -26.75
N GLY A 61 17.69 -12.48 -26.84
CA GLY A 61 17.44 -13.36 -25.70
C GLY A 61 18.51 -13.26 -24.61
N LYS A 62 19.79 -13.42 -24.97
CA LYS A 62 20.90 -13.42 -23.99
C LYS A 62 21.10 -12.05 -23.32
N THR A 63 20.93 -10.97 -24.09
CA THR A 63 21.06 -9.60 -23.54
C THR A 63 19.89 -9.29 -22.62
N ALA A 64 18.65 -9.59 -23.03
CA ALA A 64 17.47 -9.39 -22.19
C ALA A 64 17.51 -10.23 -20.89
N ILE A 65 17.95 -11.50 -20.98
CA ILE A 65 18.13 -12.36 -19.80
C ILE A 65 19.20 -11.80 -18.86
N ALA A 66 20.35 -11.38 -19.40
CA ALA A 66 21.43 -10.80 -18.59
C ALA A 66 21.00 -9.49 -17.91
N THR A 67 20.33 -8.58 -18.63
CA THR A 67 19.78 -7.34 -18.09
C THR A 67 18.70 -7.63 -17.03
N GLY A 68 17.79 -8.56 -17.30
CA GLY A 68 16.77 -8.98 -16.33
C GLY A 68 17.37 -9.58 -15.07
N GLY A 69 18.36 -10.48 -15.21
CA GLY A 69 19.07 -11.08 -14.09
C GLY A 69 19.83 -10.07 -13.24
N LEU A 70 20.50 -9.09 -13.88
CA LEU A 70 21.16 -7.99 -13.17
C LEU A 70 20.18 -7.11 -12.41
N LEU A 71 19.02 -6.80 -13.02
CA LEU A 71 17.97 -6.01 -12.38
C LEU A 71 17.41 -6.75 -11.15
N VAL A 72 17.05 -8.02 -11.30
CA VAL A 72 16.57 -8.86 -10.20
C VAL A 72 17.62 -8.92 -9.10
N LYS A 73 18.90 -9.12 -9.43
CA LYS A 73 20.00 -9.12 -8.45
C LYS A 73 20.08 -7.81 -7.67
N LYS A 74 19.83 -6.66 -8.31
CA LYS A 74 19.82 -5.36 -7.63
C LYS A 74 18.61 -5.18 -6.73
N ILE A 75 17.42 -5.55 -7.20
CA ILE A 75 16.20 -5.50 -6.39
C ILE A 75 16.33 -6.39 -5.15
N LEU A 76 16.87 -7.61 -5.31
CA LEU A 76 17.11 -8.54 -4.20
C LEU A 76 18.13 -8.05 -3.17
N LYS A 77 18.92 -7.02 -3.49
CA LYS A 77 19.86 -6.39 -2.54
C LYS A 77 19.24 -5.29 -1.70
N ARG A 78 17.97 -4.92 -1.95
CA ARG A 78 17.31 -3.89 -1.14
C ARG A 78 17.04 -4.41 0.27
N PRO A 79 17.30 -3.62 1.32
CA PRO A 79 17.09 -4.05 2.70
C PRO A 79 15.68 -4.55 2.97
N ALA A 80 14.65 -3.88 2.42
CA ALA A 80 13.26 -4.24 2.67
C ALA A 80 12.85 -5.55 1.96
N ILE A 81 13.36 -5.79 0.75
CA ILE A 81 13.21 -7.07 0.05
C ILE A 81 13.94 -8.19 0.79
N GLN A 82 15.17 -7.94 1.25
CA GLN A 82 15.95 -8.92 2.02
C GLN A 82 15.26 -9.28 3.34
N ALA A 83 14.77 -8.28 4.09
CA ALA A 83 14.01 -8.50 5.31
C ALA A 83 12.78 -9.38 5.06
N TYR A 84 12.01 -9.07 4.01
CA TYR A 84 10.84 -9.88 3.65
C TYR A 84 11.21 -11.32 3.26
N LEU A 85 12.28 -11.53 2.49
CA LEU A 85 12.75 -12.87 2.14
C LEU A 85 13.22 -13.65 3.36
N GLU A 86 13.96 -13.01 4.27
CA GLU A 86 14.38 -13.62 5.53
C GLU A 86 13.17 -14.06 6.37
N TYR A 87 12.13 -13.20 6.46
CA TYR A 87 10.87 -13.54 7.12
C TYR A 87 10.22 -14.79 6.50
N GLN A 88 10.12 -14.86 5.17
CA GLN A 88 9.52 -16.02 4.49
C GLN A 88 10.33 -17.31 4.72
N ILE A 89 11.66 -17.22 4.69
CA ILE A 89 12.55 -18.36 4.97
C ILE A 89 12.34 -18.85 6.40
N LYS A 90 12.33 -17.95 7.38
CA LYS A 90 12.15 -18.33 8.78
C LYS A 90 10.75 -18.87 9.07
N LYS A 91 9.71 -18.29 8.47
CA LYS A 91 8.34 -18.81 8.55
C LYS A 91 8.27 -20.25 8.02
N LEU A 92 8.91 -20.51 6.88
CA LEU A 92 8.94 -21.85 6.27
C LEU A 92 9.74 -22.87 7.09
N LEU A 93 10.90 -22.48 7.61
CA LEU A 93 11.82 -23.40 8.29
C LEU A 93 11.47 -23.63 9.76
N TYR A 94 10.95 -22.60 10.44
CA TYR A 94 10.77 -22.61 11.90
C TYR A 94 9.31 -22.40 12.32
N GLY A 95 8.37 -22.36 11.36
CA GLY A 95 6.96 -22.09 11.66
C GLY A 95 6.72 -20.71 12.28
N TRP A 96 7.65 -19.76 12.10
CA TRP A 96 7.59 -18.47 12.78
C TRP A 96 6.30 -17.72 12.42
N SER A 97 5.39 -17.61 13.39
CA SER A 97 4.26 -16.69 13.39
C SER A 97 4.63 -15.43 14.17
N GLU A 98 4.13 -14.27 13.74
CA GLU A 98 4.16 -13.11 14.64
C GLU A 98 3.34 -13.47 15.88
N ASP A 99 4.03 -13.56 17.02
CA ASP A 99 3.43 -13.81 18.32
C ASP A 99 2.35 -12.77 18.63
N ASN A 100 1.45 -13.11 19.54
CA ASN A 100 0.39 -12.26 20.11
C ASN A 100 0.93 -11.05 20.91
N TYR A 101 2.14 -10.58 20.62
CA TYR A 101 2.76 -9.44 21.26
C TYR A 101 1.98 -8.16 20.95
N CYS A 102 1.31 -7.65 21.99
CA CYS A 102 0.72 -6.34 22.00
C CYS A 102 1.63 -5.42 22.81
N PRO A 103 2.28 -4.42 22.19
CA PRO A 103 3.13 -3.51 22.96
C PRO A 103 2.29 -2.68 23.94
N GLU A 104 2.92 -2.28 25.05
CA GLU A 104 2.24 -1.68 26.21
C GLU A 104 1.60 -0.33 25.89
N ASP A 105 2.21 0.44 24.97
CA ASP A 105 1.67 1.68 24.42
C ASP A 105 0.28 1.51 23.78
N ILE A 106 0.04 0.36 23.14
CA ILE A 106 -1.28 0.02 22.59
C ILE A 106 -2.29 -0.27 23.70
N LEU A 107 -1.89 -0.94 24.78
CA LEU A 107 -2.80 -1.22 25.90
C LEU A 107 -3.23 0.07 26.60
N ILE A 108 -2.29 0.99 26.84
CA ILE A 108 -2.57 2.32 27.40
C ILE A 108 -3.53 3.08 26.47
N SER A 109 -3.29 3.04 25.16
CA SER A 109 -4.16 3.67 24.17
C SER A 109 -5.58 3.10 24.18
N VAL A 110 -5.73 1.78 24.37
CA VAL A 110 -7.04 1.12 24.48
C VAL A 110 -7.81 1.62 25.69
N GLU A 111 -7.20 1.72 26.86
CA GLU A 111 -7.89 2.26 28.05
C GLU A 111 -8.34 3.71 27.83
N LYS A 112 -7.49 4.54 27.22
CA LYS A 112 -7.85 5.93 26.89
C LYS A 112 -9.03 6.00 25.91
N ILE A 113 -9.04 5.18 24.86
CA ILE A 113 -10.18 5.10 23.91
C ILE A 113 -11.47 4.66 24.62
N VAL A 114 -11.39 3.63 25.46
CA VAL A 114 -12.55 3.14 26.22
C VAL A 114 -13.08 4.21 27.17
N ASN A 115 -12.21 5.00 27.80
CA ASN A 115 -12.62 6.11 28.63
C ASN A 115 -13.34 7.20 27.83
N VAL A 116 -12.90 7.48 26.59
CA VAL A 116 -13.62 8.38 25.70
C VAL A 116 -15.02 7.86 25.36
N PHE A 117 -15.17 6.56 25.12
CA PHE A 117 -16.48 5.96 24.89
C PHE A 117 -17.39 6.09 26.10
N LYS A 118 -16.87 5.83 27.31
CA LYS A 118 -17.61 6.01 28.57
C LYS A 118 -18.01 7.47 28.79
N SER A 119 -17.09 8.42 28.64
CA SER A 119 -17.38 9.84 28.86
C SER A 119 -18.33 10.44 27.83
N SER A 120 -18.42 9.81 26.65
CA SER A 120 -19.34 10.22 25.58
C SER A 120 -20.64 9.42 25.59
N GLU A 121 -20.81 8.50 26.55
CA GLU A 121 -21.96 7.59 26.66
C GLU A 121 -22.22 6.78 25.38
N VAL A 122 -21.15 6.36 24.69
CA VAL A 122 -21.22 5.58 23.45
C VAL A 122 -20.86 4.13 23.70
N HIS A 123 -21.71 3.23 23.19
CA HIS A 123 -21.46 1.79 23.14
C HIS A 123 -21.37 1.35 21.67
N PRO A 124 -20.20 1.46 21.04
CA PRO A 124 -20.08 1.24 19.61
C PRO A 124 -20.32 -0.24 19.27
N ASN A 125 -21.22 -0.48 18.33
CA ASN A 125 -21.48 -1.80 17.78
C ASN A 125 -20.51 -2.10 16.62
N LYS A 126 -20.15 -1.09 15.82
CA LYS A 126 -19.21 -1.22 14.70
C LYS A 126 -18.14 -0.13 14.74
N ILE A 127 -16.87 -0.53 14.69
CA ILE A 127 -15.72 0.38 14.70
C ILE A 127 -14.90 0.19 13.43
N ALA A 128 -14.55 1.28 12.75
CA ALA A 128 -13.58 1.26 11.65
C ALA A 128 -12.21 1.76 12.14
N ILE A 129 -11.14 1.03 11.82
CA ILE A 129 -9.76 1.44 12.11
C ILE A 129 -8.95 1.55 10.82
N ASP A 130 -8.36 2.72 10.61
CA ASP A 130 -7.51 3.06 9.47
C ASP A 130 -6.20 3.72 9.92
N GLY A 131 -5.22 3.77 9.02
CA GLY A 131 -3.83 4.10 9.27
C GLY A 131 -2.95 3.38 8.25
N VAL A 132 -1.73 3.88 8.04
CA VAL A 132 -0.78 3.25 7.10
C VAL A 132 -0.36 1.85 7.57
N PRO A 133 0.11 0.95 6.69
CA PRO A 133 0.70 -0.31 7.13
C PRO A 133 1.80 -0.05 8.17
N GLY A 134 1.91 -0.90 9.19
CA GLY A 134 2.91 -0.73 10.25
C GLY A 134 2.52 0.22 11.40
N SER A 135 1.41 0.96 11.29
CA SER A 135 0.97 1.90 12.33
C SER A 135 0.37 1.26 13.59
N GLY A 136 0.31 -0.07 13.67
CA GLY A 136 -0.26 -0.78 14.82
C GLY A 136 -1.78 -1.05 14.76
N LYS A 137 -2.47 -0.76 13.66
CA LYS A 137 -3.93 -1.01 13.49
C LYS A 137 -4.38 -2.38 13.97
N SER A 138 -3.77 -3.46 13.46
CA SER A 138 -4.20 -4.81 13.80
C SER A 138 -3.94 -5.15 15.29
N SER A 139 -2.89 -4.58 15.90
CA SER A 139 -2.64 -4.73 17.34
C SER A 139 -3.67 -3.96 18.17
N LEU A 140 -3.96 -2.71 17.79
CA LEU A 140 -4.99 -1.88 18.40
C LEU A 140 -6.37 -2.54 18.28
N ALA A 141 -6.74 -3.01 17.09
CA ALA A 141 -8.02 -3.68 16.83
C ALA A 141 -8.20 -4.90 17.73
N LYS A 142 -7.19 -5.78 17.83
CA LYS A 142 -7.23 -6.96 18.71
C LYS A 142 -7.34 -6.60 20.19
N ALA A 143 -6.54 -5.65 20.65
CA ALA A 143 -6.53 -5.24 22.05
C ALA A 143 -7.85 -4.56 22.45
N LEU A 144 -8.37 -3.67 21.59
CA LEU A 144 -9.65 -2.99 21.79
C LEU A 144 -10.82 -3.96 21.74
N ALA A 145 -10.81 -4.89 20.79
CA ALA A 145 -11.84 -5.92 20.66
C ALA A 145 -11.92 -6.81 21.90
N LYS A 146 -10.77 -7.26 22.44
CA LYS A 146 -10.72 -7.99 23.72
C LYS A 146 -11.32 -7.18 24.87
N LYS A 147 -11.07 -5.88 24.91
CA LYS A 147 -11.54 -5.00 25.99
C LYS A 147 -13.03 -4.70 25.91
N LEU A 148 -13.60 -4.66 24.70
CA LEU A 148 -15.01 -4.36 24.44
C LEU A 148 -15.88 -5.60 24.19
N ASP A 149 -15.28 -6.80 24.21
CA ASP A 149 -15.93 -8.06 23.85
C ASP A 149 -16.56 -7.98 22.43
N MET A 150 -15.68 -7.72 21.45
CA MET A 150 -16.00 -7.57 20.03
C MET A 150 -15.14 -8.52 19.18
N ASP A 151 -15.58 -8.76 17.95
CA ASP A 151 -14.80 -9.45 16.93
C ASP A 151 -13.85 -8.50 16.17
N VAL A 152 -12.84 -9.06 15.50
CA VAL A 152 -11.96 -8.31 14.59
C VAL A 152 -12.04 -8.88 13.18
N GLN A 153 -12.27 -8.01 12.20
CA GLN A 153 -12.15 -8.33 10.78
C GLN A 153 -11.03 -7.52 10.11
N CYS A 154 -9.97 -8.23 9.72
CA CYS A 154 -8.88 -7.71 8.89
C CYS A 154 -9.27 -7.82 7.42
N LEU A 155 -9.34 -6.68 6.72
CA LEU A 155 -9.77 -6.64 5.32
C LEU A 155 -8.59 -6.65 4.32
N ASP A 156 -7.36 -6.93 4.76
CA ASP A 156 -6.16 -6.91 3.90
C ASP A 156 -6.23 -7.89 2.70
N HIS A 157 -7.14 -8.87 2.76
CA HIS A 157 -7.38 -9.85 1.69
C HIS A 157 -8.68 -9.61 0.91
N TRP A 158 -9.39 -8.53 1.19
CA TRP A 158 -10.66 -8.20 0.55
C TRP A 158 -10.44 -7.26 -0.63
N ASN A 159 -11.34 -7.31 -1.62
CA ASN A 159 -11.32 -6.35 -2.72
C ASN A 159 -11.92 -5.02 -2.26
N MET A 160 -11.07 -4.11 -1.80
CA MET A 160 -11.50 -2.78 -1.34
C MET A 160 -12.00 -1.86 -2.47
N ASP A 161 -11.88 -2.28 -3.73
CA ASP A 161 -12.44 -1.54 -4.87
C ASP A 161 -13.93 -1.89 -5.09
N GLU A 162 -14.46 -2.89 -4.37
CA GLU A 162 -15.87 -3.25 -4.32
C GLU A 162 -16.49 -2.76 -3.00
N LYS A 163 -17.82 -2.53 -3.02
CA LYS A 163 -18.57 -2.20 -1.81
C LYS A 163 -18.65 -3.43 -0.91
N ILE A 164 -18.15 -3.30 0.31
CA ILE A 164 -18.19 -4.34 1.34
C ILE A 164 -19.46 -4.14 2.18
N LEU A 165 -20.14 -5.25 2.48
CA LEU A 165 -21.23 -5.27 3.44
C LEU A 165 -20.67 -5.48 4.86
N PHE A 166 -20.98 -4.56 5.77
CA PHE A 166 -20.56 -4.61 7.18
C PHE A 166 -21.73 -5.14 8.03
N ASP A 167 -22.08 -6.40 7.82
CA ASP A 167 -23.24 -7.06 8.42
C ASP A 167 -23.03 -7.50 9.87
N LYS A 168 -21.80 -7.84 10.26
CA LYS A 168 -21.52 -8.34 11.61
C LYS A 168 -21.57 -7.23 12.66
N ASP A 169 -22.47 -7.42 13.62
CA ASP A 169 -22.53 -6.63 14.84
C ASP A 169 -21.33 -6.91 15.75
N ARG A 170 -21.11 -6.03 16.73
CA ARG A 170 -20.00 -6.09 17.69
C ARG A 170 -18.65 -6.39 17.03
N THR A 171 -18.34 -5.69 15.93
CA THR A 171 -17.14 -5.98 15.13
C THR A 171 -16.28 -4.73 14.89
N ILE A 172 -14.97 -4.90 15.01
CA ILE A 172 -13.95 -3.93 14.62
C ILE A 172 -13.39 -4.32 13.25
N TYR A 173 -13.57 -3.44 12.27
CA TYR A 173 -13.04 -3.61 10.92
C TYR A 173 -11.77 -2.79 10.76
N GLU A 174 -10.72 -3.39 10.21
CA GLU A 174 -9.45 -2.69 10.01
C GLU A 174 -8.89 -2.89 8.60
N HIS A 175 -8.48 -1.76 8.00
CA HIS A 175 -7.77 -1.76 6.73
C HIS A 175 -7.06 -0.42 6.49
N HIS A 176 -5.98 -0.45 5.73
CA HIS A 176 -5.19 0.76 5.39
C HIS A 176 -5.80 1.63 4.27
N ARG A 177 -7.00 1.28 3.78
CA ARG A 177 -7.82 2.01 2.79
C ARG A 177 -9.30 2.11 3.21
N LEU A 178 -9.65 1.70 4.43
CA LEU A 178 -11.04 1.54 4.86
C LEU A 178 -11.86 2.83 4.67
N LEU A 179 -11.40 3.93 5.28
CA LEU A 179 -12.10 5.21 5.23
C LEU A 179 -12.07 5.85 3.85
N ARG A 180 -11.13 5.43 2.99
CA ARG A 180 -10.92 6.01 1.65
C ARG A 180 -11.84 5.39 0.60
N THR A 181 -12.34 4.18 0.85
CA THR A 181 -12.99 3.35 -0.18
C THR A 181 -14.40 2.93 0.19
N GLN A 182 -14.71 2.82 1.48
CA GLN A 182 -15.98 2.24 1.94
C GLN A 182 -16.91 3.31 2.52
N GLU A 183 -18.19 2.98 2.58
CA GLU A 183 -19.23 3.82 3.18
C GLU A 183 -19.12 3.75 4.71
N ILE A 184 -18.63 4.84 5.30
CA ILE A 184 -18.29 4.86 6.73
C ILE A 184 -19.50 5.09 7.64
N ASP A 185 -20.66 5.42 7.07
CA ASP A 185 -21.92 5.50 7.82
C ASP A 185 -22.40 4.15 8.36
N ASN A 186 -21.75 3.05 7.98
CA ASN A 186 -21.98 1.73 8.57
C ASN A 186 -21.32 1.55 9.95
N PHE A 187 -20.51 2.52 10.42
CA PHE A 187 -19.79 2.45 11.69
C PHE A 187 -20.31 3.47 12.69
N ASP A 188 -20.24 3.16 13.99
CA ASP A 188 -20.58 4.12 15.06
C ASP A 188 -19.38 4.99 15.43
N VAL A 189 -18.17 4.47 15.21
CA VAL A 189 -16.90 5.15 15.50
C VAL A 189 -15.92 4.86 14.37
N ILE A 190 -15.21 5.90 13.94
CA ILE A 190 -14.03 5.77 13.08
C ILE A 190 -12.78 6.17 13.88
N ILE A 191 -11.72 5.39 13.71
CA ILE A 191 -10.42 5.60 14.33
C ILE A 191 -9.37 5.69 13.23
N TYR A 192 -8.54 6.73 13.28
CA TYR A 192 -7.42 6.92 12.37
C TYR A 192 -6.11 7.01 13.15
N ILE A 193 -5.12 6.20 12.78
CA ILE A 193 -3.78 6.23 13.36
C ILE A 193 -2.87 7.11 12.49
N ASP A 194 -2.66 8.34 12.94
CA ASP A 194 -1.88 9.39 12.28
C ASP A 194 -0.37 9.29 12.56
N GLU A 195 0.17 8.06 12.65
CA GLU A 195 1.57 7.83 12.97
C GLU A 195 2.50 8.40 11.87
N PRO A 196 3.64 9.03 12.20
CA PRO A 196 4.65 9.41 11.22
C PRO A 196 5.11 8.21 10.38
N VAL A 197 5.15 8.40 9.05
CA VAL A 197 5.46 7.34 8.08
C VAL A 197 6.79 6.64 8.38
N GLU A 198 7.80 7.39 8.79
CA GLU A 198 9.12 6.83 9.10
C GLU A 198 9.11 5.93 10.34
N ILE A 199 8.25 6.21 11.33
CA ILE A 199 8.06 5.32 12.49
C ILE A 199 7.40 4.02 12.02
N SER A 200 6.34 4.10 11.22
CA SER A 200 5.66 2.91 10.70
C SER A 200 6.58 2.05 9.82
N LYS A 201 7.42 2.67 8.97
CA LYS A 201 8.43 1.96 8.16
C LYS A 201 9.46 1.25 9.02
N LYS A 202 9.96 1.91 10.09
CA LYS A 202 10.88 1.28 11.06
C LYS A 202 10.23 0.06 11.72
N LYS A 203 8.98 0.17 12.19
CA LYS A 203 8.22 -0.95 12.76
C LYS A 203 8.08 -2.11 11.77
N ILE A 204 7.79 -1.82 10.49
CA ILE A 204 7.73 -2.85 9.44
C ILE A 204 9.09 -3.51 9.21
N MET A 205 10.18 -2.74 9.16
CA MET A 205 11.52 -3.30 8.97
C MET A 205 11.93 -4.23 10.11
N LEU A 206 11.59 -3.88 11.35
CA LEU A 206 11.87 -4.69 12.53
C LEU A 206 11.12 -6.03 12.50
N ARG A 207 9.81 -6.00 12.21
CA ARG A 207 9.00 -7.22 12.12
C ARG A 207 9.22 -8.03 10.83
N LYS A 208 9.80 -7.40 9.80
CA LYS A 208 10.13 -7.95 8.46
C LYS A 208 8.93 -8.36 7.60
N ARG A 209 7.79 -8.73 8.20
CA ARG A 209 6.54 -9.03 7.48
C ARG A 209 6.06 -7.81 6.69
N GLY A 210 5.85 -8.02 5.39
CA GLY A 210 5.40 -6.97 4.48
C GLY A 210 6.45 -5.90 4.18
N ALA A 211 7.72 -6.10 4.54
CA ALA A 211 8.78 -5.10 4.33
C ALA A 211 8.93 -4.67 2.86
N TYR A 212 8.67 -5.57 1.89
CA TYR A 212 8.68 -5.23 0.47
C TYR A 212 7.75 -4.06 0.10
N LEU A 213 6.69 -3.79 0.88
CA LEU A 213 5.78 -2.67 0.65
C LEU A 213 6.45 -1.32 0.88
N ILE A 214 7.48 -1.23 1.73
CA ILE A 214 8.23 0.02 1.97
C ILE A 214 8.84 0.55 0.68
N ASP A 215 9.32 -0.35 -0.16
CA ASP A 215 9.87 0.03 -1.47
C ASP A 215 8.76 0.46 -2.43
N ILE A 216 7.68 -0.32 -2.50
CA ILE A 216 6.69 -0.23 -3.58
C ILE A 216 5.63 0.84 -3.31
N MET A 217 5.21 1.03 -2.07
CA MET A 217 4.14 1.95 -1.72
C MET A 217 4.68 3.35 -1.40
N ASP A 218 3.92 4.35 -1.82
CA ASP A 218 4.07 5.74 -1.42
C ASP A 218 3.27 5.96 -0.14
N TYR A 219 3.93 5.72 1.00
CA TYR A 219 3.32 5.82 2.34
C TYR A 219 2.85 7.24 2.64
N GLU A 220 3.57 8.27 2.17
CA GLU A 220 3.18 9.66 2.36
C GLU A 220 1.87 9.95 1.64
N LYS A 221 1.74 9.50 0.39
CA LYS A 221 0.48 9.58 -0.35
C LYS A 221 -0.64 8.82 0.34
N LEU A 222 -0.38 7.60 0.80
CA LEU A 222 -1.38 6.80 1.50
C LEU A 222 -1.87 7.47 2.78
N LYS A 223 -0.94 8.06 3.55
CA LYS A 223 -1.21 8.82 4.77
C LYS A 223 -2.02 10.08 4.45
N LYS A 224 -1.59 10.88 3.47
CA LYS A 224 -2.24 12.14 3.09
C LYS A 224 -3.70 11.94 2.66
N ILE A 225 -3.97 10.93 1.83
CA ILE A 225 -5.35 10.60 1.42
C ILE A 225 -6.17 10.05 2.59
N GLY A 226 -5.58 9.24 3.47
CA GLY A 226 -6.28 8.70 4.65
C GLY A 226 -6.69 9.78 5.63
N LEU A 227 -5.77 10.70 5.90
CA LEU A 227 -6.01 11.85 6.76
C LEU A 227 -7.10 12.76 6.16
N LYS A 228 -7.08 12.95 4.84
CA LYS A 228 -8.15 13.69 4.15
C LYS A 228 -9.50 13.00 4.32
N ALA A 229 -9.59 11.69 4.11
CA ALA A 229 -10.82 10.93 4.30
C ALA A 229 -11.37 11.07 5.73
N TYR A 230 -10.50 10.95 6.75
CA TYR A 230 -10.88 11.15 8.14
C TYR A 230 -11.40 12.57 8.42
N PHE A 231 -10.74 13.61 7.89
CA PHE A 231 -11.17 14.99 8.12
C PHE A 231 -12.41 15.40 7.32
N SER A 232 -12.68 14.75 6.19
CA SER A 232 -13.91 14.96 5.43
C SER A 232 -15.16 14.37 6.10
N ALA A 233 -15.00 13.41 7.02
CA ALA A 233 -16.11 12.90 7.81
C ALA A 233 -16.58 13.92 8.85
N ASP A 234 -17.88 14.01 9.10
CA ASP A 234 -18.44 14.81 10.18
C ASP A 234 -18.10 14.23 11.56
N GLY A 235 -18.47 14.96 12.60
CA GLY A 235 -18.23 14.59 13.99
C GLY A 235 -16.98 15.25 14.58
N LYS A 236 -17.01 15.42 15.90
CA LYS A 236 -15.92 16.04 16.65
C LYS A 236 -14.70 15.12 16.61
N SER A 237 -13.58 15.64 16.11
CA SER A 237 -12.30 14.94 16.23
C SER A 237 -11.85 14.98 17.68
N ILE A 238 -11.54 13.80 18.23
CA ILE A 238 -10.98 13.63 19.56
C ILE A 238 -9.61 13.00 19.38
N ASP A 239 -8.58 13.66 19.91
CA ASP A 239 -7.23 13.14 19.92
C ASP A 239 -7.03 12.32 21.20
N VAL A 240 -6.46 11.12 21.09
CA VAL A 240 -6.12 10.29 22.25
C VAL A 240 -4.76 10.73 22.77
N ASP A 241 -4.73 11.25 24.00
CA ASP A 241 -3.54 11.83 24.62
C ASP A 241 -2.29 10.94 24.51
N GLU A 242 -1.15 11.57 24.19
CA GLU A 242 0.17 10.93 24.09
C GLU A 242 0.23 9.79 23.06
N SER A 243 -0.68 9.80 22.08
CA SER A 243 -0.71 8.81 21.01
C SER A 243 -0.86 9.48 19.65
N PHE A 244 -0.75 8.68 18.59
CA PHE A 244 -1.08 9.13 17.23
C PHE A 244 -2.53 8.82 16.83
N ILE A 245 -3.39 8.47 17.80
CA ILE A 245 -4.74 7.99 17.51
C ILE A 245 -5.72 9.17 17.55
N LYS A 246 -6.51 9.26 16.49
CA LYS A 246 -7.62 10.20 16.34
C LYS A 246 -8.91 9.42 16.20
N LEU A 247 -9.99 9.89 16.80
CA LEU A 247 -11.29 9.24 16.74
C LEU A 247 -12.42 10.24 16.50
N LYS A 248 -13.46 9.78 15.77
CA LYS A 248 -14.74 10.48 15.60
C LYS A 248 -15.87 9.51 15.92
N ILE A 249 -16.81 10.01 16.72
CA ILE A 249 -18.08 9.36 17.01
C ILE A 249 -19.09 9.83 15.96
N LYS A 250 -19.87 8.90 15.42
CA LYS A 250 -20.87 9.18 14.39
C LYS A 250 -21.94 10.16 14.90
N PRO A 251 -22.15 11.31 14.24
CA PRO A 251 -23.29 12.18 14.50
C PRO A 251 -24.63 11.52 14.17
N LYS A 252 -25.75 12.08 14.66
CA LYS A 252 -27.10 11.58 14.33
C LYS A 252 -27.37 11.55 12.83
N GLU A 253 -26.92 12.58 12.11
CA GLU A 253 -27.07 12.70 10.65
C GLU A 253 -26.08 11.82 9.87
N GLY A 254 -25.16 11.13 10.54
CA GLY A 254 -24.08 10.39 9.92
C GLY A 254 -22.79 11.19 9.74
N PHE A 255 -21.81 10.56 9.11
CA PHE A 255 -20.51 11.12 8.79
C PHE A 255 -20.51 11.96 7.51
N ASN A 256 -21.48 11.75 6.60
CA ASN A 256 -21.67 12.55 5.37
C ASN A 256 -20.40 12.79 4.54
N ASP A 257 -19.43 11.88 4.61
CA ASP A 257 -18.07 12.22 4.20
C ASP A 257 -17.93 12.36 2.67
N ILE A 258 -18.66 11.55 1.92
CA ILE A 258 -18.77 11.65 0.46
C ILE A 258 -19.37 13.00 0.05
N GLU A 259 -20.45 13.44 0.70
CA GLU A 259 -21.09 14.73 0.41
C GLU A 259 -20.14 15.89 0.70
N ASN A 260 -19.43 15.85 1.82
CA ASN A 260 -18.43 16.84 2.19
C ASN A 260 -17.28 16.92 1.17
N ILE A 261 -16.79 15.79 0.68
CA ILE A 261 -15.75 15.75 -0.37
C ILE A 261 -16.27 16.39 -1.67
N HIS A 262 -17.50 16.06 -2.08
CA HIS A 262 -18.11 16.62 -3.29
C HIS A 262 -18.42 18.12 -3.16
N ASN A 263 -18.83 18.58 -1.99
CA ASN A 263 -18.99 20.01 -1.68
C ASN A 263 -17.68 20.76 -1.86
N GLU A 264 -16.57 20.21 -1.36
CA GLU A 264 -15.24 20.81 -1.54
C GLU A 264 -14.81 20.84 -3.01
N LEU A 265 -15.06 19.77 -3.76
CA LEU A 265 -14.79 19.75 -5.20
C LEU A 265 -15.59 20.81 -5.96
N ARG A 266 -16.88 21.00 -5.62
CA ARG A 266 -17.70 22.08 -6.18
C ARG A 266 -17.10 23.46 -5.88
N ASN A 267 -16.65 23.67 -4.64
CA ASN A 267 -15.99 24.92 -4.23
C ASN A 267 -14.65 25.15 -4.96
N MET A 268 -13.97 24.08 -5.39
CA MET A 268 -12.78 24.13 -6.23
C MET A 268 -13.10 24.34 -7.73
N GLY A 269 -14.38 24.44 -8.11
CA GLY A 269 -14.83 24.63 -9.49
C GLY A 269 -14.98 23.34 -10.30
N PHE A 270 -14.96 22.16 -9.67
CA PHE A 270 -15.27 20.90 -10.36
C PHE A 270 -16.78 20.69 -10.39
N THR A 271 -17.36 20.71 -11.59
CA THR A 271 -18.81 20.54 -11.85
C THR A 271 -19.10 19.32 -12.76
N GLY A 272 -18.27 18.29 -12.67
CA GLY A 272 -18.36 17.08 -13.49
C GLY A 272 -19.15 15.93 -12.87
N ASP A 273 -19.01 14.74 -13.48
CA ASP A 273 -19.66 13.49 -13.06
C ASP A 273 -19.43 13.14 -11.58
N ILE A 274 -20.35 12.36 -11.01
CA ILE A 274 -20.23 11.82 -9.66
C ILE A 274 -19.06 10.83 -9.63
N LEU A 275 -17.93 11.29 -9.09
CA LEU A 275 -16.75 10.46 -8.82
C LEU A 275 -17.00 9.51 -7.65
N ASP A 276 -16.35 8.36 -7.70
CA ASP A 276 -16.26 7.53 -6.51
C ASP A 276 -15.45 8.23 -5.41
N LYS A 277 -15.63 7.76 -4.17
CA LYS A 277 -15.05 8.38 -2.99
C LYS A 277 -13.52 8.51 -3.07
N GLU A 278 -12.84 7.47 -3.53
CA GLU A 278 -11.36 7.48 -3.57
C GLU A 278 -10.87 8.40 -4.69
N GLU A 279 -11.51 8.38 -5.86
CA GLU A 279 -11.24 9.29 -6.97
C GLU A 279 -11.43 10.74 -6.57
N ALA A 280 -12.53 11.04 -5.87
CA ALA A 280 -12.86 12.36 -5.36
C ALA A 280 -11.79 12.84 -4.36
N LEU A 281 -11.39 12.00 -3.40
CA LEU A 281 -10.31 12.31 -2.46
C LEU A 281 -8.98 12.61 -3.18
N PHE A 282 -8.63 11.82 -4.19
CA PHE A 282 -7.43 12.05 -4.99
C PHE A 282 -7.49 13.36 -5.77
N LEU A 283 -8.66 13.68 -6.33
CA LEU A 283 -8.88 14.93 -7.04
C LEU A 283 -8.73 16.13 -6.11
N VAL A 284 -9.31 16.09 -4.91
CA VAL A 284 -9.16 17.14 -3.89
C VAL A 284 -7.68 17.32 -3.50
N VAL A 285 -6.96 16.24 -3.21
CA VAL A 285 -5.62 16.32 -2.61
C VAL A 285 -4.51 16.58 -3.62
N TYR A 286 -4.67 16.14 -4.87
CA TYR A 286 -3.62 16.16 -5.89
C TYR A 286 -4.04 16.79 -7.23
N GLY A 287 -5.29 17.23 -7.37
CA GLY A 287 -5.81 17.79 -8.63
C GLY A 287 -5.98 16.74 -9.73
N LYS A 288 -5.97 15.45 -9.39
CA LYS A 288 -6.16 14.37 -10.37
C LYS A 288 -6.83 13.14 -9.74
N ALA A 289 -7.95 12.73 -10.31
CA ALA A 289 -8.65 11.50 -9.94
C ALA A 289 -7.77 10.26 -10.15
N ASN A 290 -7.79 9.37 -9.17
CA ASN A 290 -7.06 8.10 -9.17
C ASN A 290 -7.69 7.15 -8.15
N LYS A 291 -7.53 5.84 -8.31
CA LYS A 291 -8.04 4.84 -7.37
C LYS A 291 -7.33 3.49 -7.44
N GLY A 292 -7.71 2.62 -6.53
CA GLY A 292 -7.18 1.28 -6.41
C GLY A 292 -5.82 1.26 -5.73
N PHE A 293 -5.35 0.07 -5.39
CA PHE A 293 -4.00 -0.15 -4.83
C PHE A 293 -2.91 0.56 -5.65
N SER A 294 -3.08 0.57 -6.96
CA SER A 294 -2.10 1.10 -7.90
C SER A 294 -1.93 2.62 -7.86
N ALA A 295 -2.89 3.36 -7.28
CA ALA A 295 -2.79 4.80 -7.04
C ALA A 295 -1.72 5.14 -5.99
N TYR A 296 -1.47 4.21 -5.06
CA TYR A 296 -0.53 4.35 -3.96
C TYR A 296 0.85 3.76 -4.24
N ILE A 297 1.08 3.20 -5.44
CA ILE A 297 2.41 2.68 -5.80
C ILE A 297 3.34 3.86 -6.13
N ASN A 298 4.56 3.82 -5.61
CA ASN A 298 5.65 4.67 -6.07
C ASN A 298 6.15 4.16 -7.44
N PRO A 299 5.85 4.86 -8.56
CA PRO A 299 6.27 4.39 -9.87
C PRO A 299 7.78 4.50 -10.08
N TRP A 300 8.51 5.17 -9.18
CA TRP A 300 9.94 5.41 -9.28
C TRP A 300 10.78 4.50 -8.41
N THR A 301 10.15 3.57 -7.67
CA THR A 301 10.82 2.68 -6.72
C THR A 301 12.10 2.08 -7.26
N TYR A 302 12.10 1.53 -8.48
CA TYR A 302 13.25 0.82 -9.05
C TYR A 302 13.96 1.59 -10.17
N LYS A 303 13.78 2.91 -10.23
CA LYS A 303 14.32 3.74 -11.32
C LYS A 303 15.84 3.61 -11.43
N ASP A 304 16.54 3.69 -10.30
CA ASP A 304 18.01 3.67 -10.29
C ASP A 304 18.56 2.30 -10.63
N GLU A 305 17.95 1.22 -10.12
CA GLU A 305 18.31 -0.14 -10.49
C GLU A 305 18.12 -0.37 -11.98
N ILE A 306 17.02 0.12 -12.56
CA ILE A 306 16.78 0.06 -14.00
C ILE A 306 17.87 0.83 -14.75
N ILE A 307 18.09 2.11 -14.44
CA ILE A 307 19.08 2.94 -15.13
C ILE A 307 20.47 2.32 -15.06
N GLN A 308 20.92 1.92 -13.88
CA GLN A 308 22.25 1.34 -13.71
C GLN A 308 22.38 -0.01 -14.43
N THR A 309 21.32 -0.81 -14.50
CA THR A 309 21.31 -2.09 -15.24
C THR A 309 21.39 -1.86 -16.74
N LEU A 310 20.68 -0.85 -17.26
CA LEU A 310 20.78 -0.45 -18.66
C LEU A 310 22.20 0.05 -18.99
N LEU A 311 22.80 0.89 -18.14
CA LEU A 311 24.18 1.37 -18.32
C LEU A 311 25.21 0.23 -18.31
N ALA A 312 25.10 -0.72 -17.37
CA ALA A 312 25.98 -1.88 -17.31
C ALA A 312 25.88 -2.74 -18.58
N THR A 313 24.67 -2.90 -19.12
CA THR A 313 24.42 -3.65 -20.36
C THR A 313 25.08 -2.97 -21.57
N LEU A 314 25.02 -1.64 -21.66
CA LEU A 314 25.68 -0.87 -22.73
C LEU A 314 27.21 -0.97 -22.66
N ASN A 315 27.79 -0.87 -21.46
CA ASN A 315 29.25 -0.93 -21.26
C ASN A 315 29.82 -2.32 -21.56
N PHE A 316 29.07 -3.38 -21.27
CA PHE A 316 29.46 -4.76 -21.60
C PHE A 316 29.52 -5.01 -23.12
N LYS A 317 28.66 -4.34 -23.91
CA LYS A 317 28.72 -4.41 -25.38
C LYS A 317 29.92 -3.63 -25.94
N LYS A 318 30.25 -2.44 -25.39
CA LYS A 318 31.43 -1.67 -25.81
C LYS A 318 32.73 -2.45 -25.59
N THR A 319 32.88 -3.10 -24.44
CA THR A 319 34.06 -3.93 -24.11
C THR A 319 34.16 -5.19 -24.97
N LYS A 320 33.04 -5.86 -25.29
CA LYS A 320 33.04 -6.98 -26.25
C LYS A 320 33.39 -6.56 -27.68
N LYS A 321 32.93 -5.39 -28.13
CA LYS A 321 33.26 -4.86 -29.46
C LYS A 321 34.75 -4.51 -29.56
N GLY A 322 35.30 -3.82 -28.55
CA GLY A 322 36.74 -3.51 -28.48
C GLY A 322 37.63 -4.75 -28.44
N ARG A 323 37.25 -5.81 -27.69
CA ARG A 323 38.01 -7.08 -27.69
C ARG A 323 37.92 -7.83 -29.03
N ARG A 324 36.81 -7.76 -29.76
CA ARG A 324 36.68 -8.37 -31.09
C ARG A 324 37.45 -7.61 -32.16
N GLU A 325 37.58 -6.30 -32.05
CA GLU A 325 38.40 -5.48 -32.95
C GLU A 325 39.90 -5.64 -32.65
N PHE A 326 40.27 -5.81 -31.38
CA PHE A 326 41.64 -6.12 -30.96
C PHE A 326 42.10 -7.52 -31.44
N ASN A 327 41.25 -8.54 -31.31
CA ASN A 327 41.58 -9.91 -31.77
C ASN A 327 41.49 -10.12 -33.29
N LYS A 328 41.14 -9.07 -34.05
CA LYS A 328 41.12 -9.07 -35.52
C LYS A 328 42.32 -8.33 -36.13
N ARG A 329 43.15 -7.71 -35.29
CA ARG A 329 44.43 -7.09 -35.65
C ARG A 329 45.55 -8.03 -35.26
#